data_AF-A0A271J8M9-F1
#
_entry.id   AF-A0A271J8M9-F1
#
_cell.length_a   1.000
_cell.length_b   1.000
_cell.length_c   1.000
_cell.angle_alpha   90.00
_cell.angle_beta   90.00
_cell.angle_gamma   90.00
#
_symmetry.space_group_name_H-M   'P 1'
#
loop_
_entity.id
_entity.type
_entity.pdbx_description
1 polymer ?
#
loop_
_entity_poly.entity_id
_entity_poly.type
_entity_poly.pdbx_seq_one_letter_code
_entity_poly.pdbx_strand_id
1 'polypeptide(L)' 'MTTRTLHDADDTEWTFAEALVGTDAERDDDDTVPVVATPSGSAQSVRLELAPDWASADEAALLAALADAR' A
#
# COMPACT_ATOMS: atom_id res chain seq x y z
N MET A 1 8.97 9.77 -2.95
CA MET A 1 8.67 8.33 -2.88
C MET A 1 8.46 8.00 -1.42
N THR A 2 7.21 7.77 -1.04
CA THR A 2 6.82 7.48 0.35
C THR A 2 6.74 5.96 0.50
N THR A 3 7.42 5.41 1.51
CA THR A 3 7.42 3.97 1.80
C THR A 3 7.21 3.73 3.29
N ARG A 4 6.48 2.68 3.64
CA ARG A 4 6.25 2.27 5.03
C ARG A 4 6.31 0.75 5.14
N THR A 5 6.96 0.25 6.18
CA THR A 5 7.07 -1.18 6.44
C THR A 5 6.23 -1.54 7.65
N LEU A 6 5.41 -2.58 7.54
CA LEU A 6 4.51 -3.09 8.59
C LEU A 6 4.65 -4.60 8.70
N HIS A 7 4.19 -5.18 9.81
CA HIS A 7 4.07 -6.63 9.97
C HIS A 7 2.58 -7.01 10.01
N ASP A 8 2.19 -7.98 9.18
CA ASP A 8 0.84 -8.56 9.26
C ASP A 8 0.72 -9.54 10.45
N ALA A 9 -0.49 -10.01 10.74
CA ALA A 9 -0.77 -10.95 11.84
C ALA A 9 0.06 -12.25 11.76
N ASP A 10 0.47 -12.65 10.56
CA ASP A 10 1.33 -13.81 10.29
C ASP A 10 2.84 -13.52 10.46
N ASP A 11 3.22 -12.40 11.09
CA ASP A 11 4.61 -11.92 11.24
C ASP A 11 5.31 -11.68 9.88
N THR A 12 4.53 -11.59 8.80
CA THR A 12 5.07 -11.28 7.47
C THR A 12 5.35 -9.79 7.39
N GLU A 13 6.60 -9.43 7.11
CA GLU A 13 6.98 -8.05 6.85
C GLU A 13 6.48 -7.62 5.47
N TRP A 14 5.74 -6.51 5.41
CA TRP A 14 5.21 -5.91 4.20
C TRP A 14 5.75 -4.51 4.01
N THR A 15 6.31 -4.25 2.85
CA THR A 15 6.74 -2.91 2.43
C THR A 15 5.70 -2.31 1.51
N PHE A 16 5.01 -1.29 2.00
CA PHE A 16 4.10 -0.45 1.25
C PHE A 16 4.90 0.67 0.59
N ALA A 17 4.75 0.82 -0.71
CA ALA A 17 5.40 1.86 -1.49
C ALA A 17 4.38 2.48 -2.43
N GLU A 18 4.29 3.81 -2.43
CA GLU A 18 3.51 4.50 -3.46
C GLU A 18 4.08 4.15 -4.85
N ALA A 19 3.23 3.61 -5.71
CA ALA A 19 3.62 3.30 -7.07
C ALA A 19 3.88 4.61 -7.80
N LEU A 20 5.11 4.78 -8.30
CA LEU A 20 5.43 5.80 -9.30
C LEU A 20 4.73 5.44 -10.62
N VAL A 21 3.40 5.58 -10.66
CA VAL A 21 2.68 5.71 -11.92
C VAL A 21 3.10 7.05 -12.49
N GLY A 22 3.73 7.03 -13.67
CA GLY A 22 4.33 8.22 -14.26
C GLY A 22 3.32 9.37 -14.33
N THR A 23 3.69 10.49 -13.70
CA THR A 23 3.22 11.85 -14.01
C THR A 23 1.70 12.06 -13.87
N ASP A 24 1.28 12.52 -12.69
CA ASP A 24 0.09 13.37 -12.48
C ASP A 24 -1.30 12.91 -12.95
N ALA A 25 -1.50 11.68 -13.44
CA ALA A 25 -2.68 11.35 -14.25
C ALA A 25 -3.70 10.35 -13.68
N GLU A 26 -3.48 9.69 -12.55
CA GLU A 26 -4.43 8.70 -11.99
C GLU A 26 -4.61 8.91 -10.49
N ARG A 27 -5.01 10.13 -10.09
CA ARG A 27 -5.95 10.18 -8.98
C ARG A 27 -7.28 9.77 -9.56
N ASP A 28 -7.80 8.64 -9.13
CA ASP A 28 -9.18 8.29 -9.42
C ASP A 28 -10.09 9.41 -8.89
N ASP A 29 -11.33 9.51 -9.38
CA ASP A 29 -12.31 10.53 -8.94
C ASP A 29 -12.53 10.56 -7.40
N ASP A 30 -12.02 9.55 -6.68
CA ASP A 30 -12.01 9.38 -5.22
C ASP A 30 -10.76 9.95 -4.51
N ASP A 31 -9.87 10.65 -5.21
CA ASP A 31 -8.64 11.27 -4.68
C ASP A 31 -7.65 10.27 -4.06
N THR A 32 -7.66 9.00 -4.48
CA THR A 32 -6.74 7.96 -4.00
C THR A 32 -5.43 7.90 -4.80
N VAL A 33 -4.40 7.27 -4.23
CA VAL A 33 -3.10 7.00 -4.85
C VAL A 33 -2.84 5.50 -4.89
N PRO A 34 -2.21 5.00 -5.96
CA PRO A 34 -1.83 3.60 -6.06
C PRO A 34 -0.66 3.29 -5.13
N VAL A 35 -0.83 2.32 -4.24
CA VAL A 35 0.19 1.82 -3.31
C VAL A 35 0.43 0.35 -3.58
N VAL A 36 1.69 -0.08 -3.59
CA VAL A 36 2.07 -1.47 -3.77
C VAL A 36 2.61 -1.99 -2.45
N ALA A 37 1.97 -3.04 -1.93
CA ALA A 37 2.42 -3.79 -0.77
C ALA A 37 3.22 -5.00 -1.25
N THR A 38 4.50 -5.07 -0.90
CA THR A 38 5.38 -6.19 -1.25
C THR A 38 5.78 -6.94 0.01
N PRO A 39 5.47 -8.25 0.11
CA PRO A 39 5.90 -9.08 1.23
C PRO A 39 7.39 -9.37 1.13
N SER A 40 8.08 -9.26 2.25
CA SER A 40 9.52 -9.53 2.38
C SER A 40 9.77 -11.02 2.07
N GLY A 41 10.54 -11.29 1.02
CA GLY A 41 10.88 -12.66 0.60
C GLY A 41 9.95 -13.32 -0.41
N SER A 42 8.91 -12.64 -0.90
CA SER A 42 7.97 -13.18 -1.90
C SER A 42 7.91 -12.34 -3.18
N ALA A 43 7.62 -12.99 -4.31
CA ALA A 43 7.62 -12.38 -5.64
C ALA A 43 6.27 -11.76 -6.05
N GLN A 44 5.25 -11.84 -5.18
CA GLN A 44 3.90 -11.36 -5.48
C GLN A 44 3.61 -10.10 -4.65
N SER A 45 3.54 -8.96 -5.33
CA SER A 45 3.10 -7.70 -4.73
C SER A 45 1.59 -7.54 -4.91
N VAL A 46 0.94 -6.92 -3.92
CA VAL A 46 -0.48 -6.56 -3.96
C VAL A 46 -0.59 -5.06 -4.26
N ARG A 47 -1.46 -4.67 -5.19
CA ARG A 47 -1.75 -3.26 -5.49
C ARG A 47 -2.99 -2.84 -4.71
N LEU A 48 -2.89 -1.70 -4.05
CA LEU A 48 -3.90 -1.07 -3.21
C LEU A 48 -4.17 0.34 -3.73
N GLU A 49 -5.38 0.82 -3.49
CA GLU A 49 -5.78 2.20 -3.74
C GLU A 49 -6.07 2.84 -2.38
N LEU A 50 -5.21 3.76 -1.95
CA LEU A 50 -5.27 4.34 -0.60
C LEU A 50 -5.32 5.86 -0.68
N ALA A 51 -5.76 6.52 0.39
CA ALA A 51 -5.71 7.98 0.48
C ALA A 51 -4.26 8.49 0.32
N PRO A 52 -4.03 9.71 -0.18
CA PRO A 52 -2.69 10.26 -0.40
C PRO A 52 -1.89 10.42 0.90
N ASP A 53 -2.57 10.50 2.05
CA ASP A 53 -1.93 10.51 3.36
C ASP A 53 -1.76 9.12 4.00
N TRP A 54 -1.96 8.03 3.24
CA TRP A 54 -1.89 6.64 3.73
C TRP A 54 -0.67 6.33 4.61
N ALA A 55 0.47 6.96 4.34
CA ALA A 55 1.68 6.78 5.11
C ALA A 55 1.54 7.24 6.58
N SER A 56 0.57 8.11 6.88
CA SER A 56 0.20 8.58 8.22
C SER A 56 -1.01 7.83 8.80
N ALA A 57 -1.69 6.99 8.01
CA ALA A 57 -2.85 6.23 8.47
C ALA A 57 -2.48 5.17 9.53
N ASP A 58 -3.48 4.69 10.25
CA ASP A 58 -3.33 3.61 11.23
C ASP A 58 -2.83 2.32 10.57
N GLU A 59 -1.90 1.63 11.23
CA GLU A 59 -1.35 0.35 10.74
C GLU A 59 -2.46 -0.69 10.53
N ALA A 60 -3.44 -0.73 11.44
CA ALA A 60 -4.58 -1.63 11.33
C ALA A 60 -5.43 -1.36 10.07
N ALA A 61 -5.55 -0.10 9.64
CA ALA A 61 -6.28 0.24 8.43
C ALA A 61 -5.51 -0.19 7.17
N LEU A 62 -4.20 0.00 7.16
CA LEU A 62 -3.33 -0.44 6.06
C LEU A 62 -3.32 -1.97 5.91
N LEU A 63 -3.27 -2.70 7.02
CA LEU A 63 -3.34 -4.16 7.02
C LEU A 63 -4.74 -4.66 6.63
N ALA A 64 -5.82 -3.97 7.05
CA ALA A 64 -7.17 -4.32 6.63
C ALA A 64 -7.35 -4.15 5.10
N ALA A 65 -6.85 -3.05 4.53
CA ALA A 65 -6.88 -2.84 3.07
C ALA A 65 -6.07 -3.92 2.32
N LEU A 66 -4.90 -4.30 2.85
CA LEU A 66 -4.11 -5.42 2.31
C LEU A 66 -4.86 -6.75 2.38
N ALA A 67 -5.59 -7.00 3.47
CA ALA A 67 -6.36 -8.23 3.67
C ALA A 67 -7.61 -8.30 2.78
N ASP A 68 -8.18 -7.15 2.39
CA ASP A 68 -9.31 -7.07 1.45
C ASP A 68 -8.88 -7.28 -0.01
N ALA A 69 -7.67 -6.81 -0.37
CA ALA A 69 -7.14 -6.90 -1.73
C ALA A 69 -6.45 -8.25 -2.08
N ARG A 70 -6.34 -9.18 -1.14
CA ARG A 70 -5.72 -10.52 -1.31
C ARG A 70 -6.77 -11.62 -1.42
#